data_AF-A0A524MQT0-F1
#
_entry.id   AF-A0A524MQT0-F1
#
_cell.length_a   1.000
_cell.length_b   1.000
_cell.length_c   1.000
_cell.angle_alpha   90.00
_cell.angle_beta   90.00
_cell.angle_gamma   90.00
#
_symmetry.space_group_name_H-M   'P 1'
#
loop_
_entity.id
_entity.type
_entity.pdbx_description
1 polymer ?
#
loop_
_entity_poly.entity_id
_entity_poly.type
_entity_poly.pdbx_seq_one_letter_code
_entity_poly.pdbx_strand_id
1 'polypeptide(L)'
;MGPIGMQEQETPDTQPVILPQRKRSMMRIGFILVVLSYVLLAPTFVFIALGLHHKAWFWCRLAAATYVLNWVLFAIGFLLAGHHAVRSGHRWFRDRLRRKREPSP
;
A
#
# COMPACT_ATOMS: atom_id res chain seq x y z
N MET A 1 13.15 -54.84 -34.19
CA MET A 1 12.12 -53.83 -34.46
C MET A 1 11.70 -53.23 -33.14
N GLY A 2 12.10 -51.98 -32.88
CA GLY A 2 11.52 -51.16 -31.80
C GLY A 2 10.05 -50.80 -32.12
N PRO A 3 9.36 -50.05 -31.26
CA PRO A 3 9.77 -48.68 -30.91
C PRO A 3 9.72 -48.37 -29.40
N ILE A 4 10.68 -47.58 -28.89
CA ILE A 4 10.59 -46.12 -28.59
C ILE A 4 9.70 -45.84 -27.38
N GLY A 5 10.34 -45.30 -26.34
CA GLY A 5 9.75 -45.01 -25.05
C GLY A 5 8.64 -43.96 -25.10
N MET A 6 7.77 -44.07 -24.10
CA MET A 6 6.94 -42.96 -23.64
C MET A 6 7.57 -42.41 -22.37
N GLN A 7 8.27 -41.29 -22.54
CA GLN A 7 8.48 -40.30 -21.50
C GLN A 7 7.12 -39.66 -21.18
N GLU A 8 6.67 -39.78 -19.95
CA GLU A 8 5.93 -38.73 -19.26
C GLU A 8 6.80 -38.41 -18.03
N GLN A 9 7.92 -37.72 -18.19
CA GLN A 9 8.03 -36.28 -17.99
C GLN A 9 7.21 -35.75 -16.79
N GLU A 10 7.34 -36.43 -15.66
CA GLU A 10 7.03 -35.89 -14.35
C GLU A 10 8.08 -34.83 -14.01
N THR A 11 7.62 -33.60 -13.78
CA THR A 11 8.37 -32.36 -13.46
C THR A 11 9.13 -31.73 -14.65
N PRO A 12 8.94 -30.43 -14.92
CA PRO A 12 9.07 -29.35 -13.95
C PRO A 12 7.92 -28.34 -14.04
N ASP A 13 8.04 -27.20 -13.39
CA ASP A 13 7.11 -26.06 -13.48
C ASP A 13 5.93 -26.09 -12.51
N THR A 14 6.25 -26.37 -11.25
CA THR A 14 5.93 -25.36 -10.23
C THR A 14 6.66 -24.08 -10.65
N GLN A 15 6.18 -23.39 -11.69
CA GLN A 15 6.53 -22.00 -11.92
C GLN A 15 6.02 -21.30 -10.66
N PRO A 16 6.89 -20.82 -9.74
CA PRO A 16 6.42 -19.81 -8.83
C PRO A 16 5.97 -18.71 -9.77
N VAL A 17 4.66 -18.46 -9.86
CA VAL A 17 4.12 -17.31 -10.58
C VAL A 17 4.91 -16.13 -10.06
N ILE A 18 5.91 -15.69 -10.83
CA ILE A 18 6.78 -14.58 -10.49
C ILE A 18 5.90 -13.37 -10.75
N LEU A 19 4.97 -13.14 -9.83
CA LEU A 19 4.32 -11.86 -9.63
C LEU A 19 5.47 -10.84 -9.71
N PRO A 20 5.41 -9.88 -10.64
CA PRO A 20 6.55 -9.06 -11.00
C PRO A 20 7.17 -8.49 -9.72
N GLN A 21 8.42 -8.87 -9.39
CA GLN A 21 9.10 -8.53 -8.14
C GLN A 21 8.97 -7.03 -7.80
N ARG A 22 8.98 -6.20 -8.85
CA ARG A 22 8.78 -4.74 -8.79
C ARG A 22 7.51 -4.33 -8.05
N LYS A 23 6.43 -5.10 -8.18
CA LYS A 23 5.12 -4.88 -7.54
C LYS A 23 5.13 -5.22 -6.05
N ARG A 24 5.88 -6.26 -5.65
CA ARG A 24 6.12 -6.61 -4.24
C ARG A 24 6.98 -5.56 -3.54
N SER A 25 7.99 -5.02 -4.22
CA SER A 25 8.85 -3.97 -3.65
C SER A 25 8.08 -2.67 -3.42
N MET A 26 7.21 -2.25 -4.35
CA MET A 26 6.35 -1.07 -4.14
C MET A 26 5.39 -1.24 -2.96
N MET A 27 4.79 -2.42 -2.77
CA MET A 27 3.95 -2.70 -1.60
C MET A 27 4.75 -2.65 -0.29
N ARG A 28 5.98 -3.18 -0.27
CA ARG A 28 6.87 -3.09 0.89
C ARG A 28 7.23 -1.65 1.22
N ILE A 29 7.53 -0.83 0.21
CA ILE A 29 7.84 0.60 0.39
C ILE A 29 6.62 1.35 0.97
N GLY A 30 5.42 1.12 0.43
CA GLY A 30 4.19 1.69 0.97
C GLY A 30 3.93 1.27 2.41
N PHE A 31 4.14 -0.01 2.75
CA PHE A 31 4.03 -0.50 4.12
C PHE A 31 5.04 0.15 5.06
N ILE A 32 6.31 0.25 4.64
CA ILE A 32 7.36 0.92 5.43
C ILE A 32 6.98 2.39 5.69
N LEU A 33 6.46 3.10 4.69
CA LEU A 33 6.00 4.48 4.86
C LEU A 33 4.87 4.62 5.88
N VAL A 34 3.88 3.71 5.88
CA VAL A 34 2.79 3.68 6.87
C VAL A 34 3.31 3.35 8.27
N VAL A 35 4.25 2.42 8.39
CA VAL A 35 4.89 2.12 9.68
C VAL A 35 5.67 3.33 10.20
N LEU A 36 6.42 3.99 9.32
CA LEU A 36 7.19 5.19 9.67
C LEU A 36 6.28 6.32 10.16
N SER A 37 5.12 6.49 9.52
CA SER A 37 4.10 7.46 9.92
C SER A 37 3.58 7.14 11.33
N TYR A 38 3.33 5.86 11.62
CA TYR A 38 2.95 5.43 12.97
C TYR A 38 4.02 5.72 14.02
N VAL A 39 5.30 5.53 13.70
CA VAL A 39 6.41 5.84 14.61
C VAL A 39 6.51 7.35 14.86
N LEU A 40 6.25 8.18 13.85
CA LEU A 40 6.26 9.64 13.94
C LEU A 40 5.13 10.24 14.80
N LEU A 41 4.08 9.47 15.13
CA LEU A 41 3.07 9.92 16.09
C LEU A 41 3.65 10.12 17.50
N ALA A 42 4.52 9.23 17.95
CA ALA A 42 5.11 9.31 19.30
C ALA A 42 5.81 10.65 19.59
N PRO A 43 6.76 11.13 18.75
CA PRO A 43 7.38 12.44 18.97
C PRO A 43 6.38 13.59 18.81
N THR A 44 5.34 13.45 17.98
CA THR A 44 4.28 14.47 17.85
C THR A 44 3.56 14.68 19.20
N PHE A 45 3.23 13.60 19.91
CA PHE A 45 2.64 13.70 21.26
C PHE A 45 3.61 14.33 22.27
N VAL A 46 4.90 14.01 22.20
CA VAL A 46 5.92 14.62 23.05
C VAL A 46 5.99 16.14 22.82
N PHE A 47 5.96 16.60 21.56
CA PHE A 47 5.96 18.02 21.25
C PHE A 47 4.69 18.74 21.71
N ILE A 48 3.52 18.10 21.61
CA ILE A 48 2.26 18.65 22.15
C ILE A 48 2.37 18.79 23.68
N ALA A 49 2.84 17.76 24.38
CA ALA A 49 3.00 17.80 25.84
C ALA A 49 3.98 18.90 26.28
N LEU A 50 5.13 19.03 25.60
CA LEU A 50 6.11 20.08 25.86
C LEU A 50 5.56 21.48 25.54
N GLY A 51 4.78 21.62 24.45
CA GLY A 51 4.14 22.88 24.08
C GLY A 51 3.11 23.35 25.10
N LEU A 52 2.31 22.43 25.64
CA LEU A 52 1.35 22.71 26.70
C LEU A 52 2.03 23.05 28.03
N HIS A 53 3.09 22.31 28.39
CA HIS A 53 3.81 22.50 29.65
C HIS A 53 4.57 23.83 29.70
N HIS A 54 5.32 24.17 28.63
CA HIS A 54 6.16 25.37 28.61
C HIS A 54 5.48 26.61 28.02
N LYS A 55 4.23 26.49 27.52
CA LYS A 55 3.52 27.54 26.74
C LYS A 55 4.37 28.12 25.60
N ALA A 56 5.36 27.37 25.12
CA ALA A 56 6.29 27.86 24.13
C ALA A 56 5.72 27.57 22.73
N TRP A 57 5.37 28.66 22.05
CA TRP A 57 4.72 28.62 20.74
C TRP A 57 5.54 27.86 19.67
N PHE A 58 6.86 27.82 19.85
CA PHE A 58 7.77 27.04 19.02
C PHE A 58 7.44 25.54 19.01
N TRP A 59 7.21 24.92 20.18
CA TRP A 59 6.88 23.48 20.27
C TRP A 59 5.53 23.16 19.65
N CYS A 60 4.55 24.07 19.77
CA CYS A 60 3.26 23.93 19.10
C CYS A 60 3.39 23.98 17.57
N ARG A 61 4.25 24.86 17.03
CA ARG A 61 4.54 24.88 15.57
C ARG A 61 5.25 23.61 15.12
N LEU A 62 6.19 23.11 15.93
CA LEU A 62 6.91 21.87 15.62
C LEU A 62 5.97 20.65 15.66
N ALA A 63 5.07 20.59 16.63
CA ALA A 63 4.02 19.57 16.73
C ALA A 63 3.07 19.60 15.52
N ALA A 64 2.60 20.80 15.12
CA ALA A 64 1.75 20.94 13.95
C ALA A 64 2.47 20.51 12.67
N ALA A 65 3.73 20.91 12.48
CA ALA A 65 4.52 20.52 11.32
C ALA A 65 4.76 19.00 11.25
N THR A 66 5.09 18.37 12.38
CA THR A 66 5.26 16.90 12.43
C THR A 66 3.96 16.14 12.23
N TYR A 67 2.85 16.67 12.74
CA TYR A 67 1.52 16.11 12.49
C TYR A 67 1.12 16.17 11.02
N VAL A 68 1.32 17.31 10.35
CA VAL A 68 1.05 17.46 8.92
C VAL A 68 1.95 16.52 8.11
N LEU A 69 3.26 16.46 8.42
CA LEU A 69 4.19 15.56 7.76
C LEU A 69 3.78 14.09 7.91
N ASN A 70 3.30 13.71 9.10
CA ASN A 70 2.81 12.37 9.37
C ASN A 70 1.61 11.99 8.48
N TRP A 71 0.62 12.88 8.36
CA TRP A 71 -0.52 12.67 7.46
C TRP A 71 -0.12 12.56 5.99
N VAL A 72 0.85 13.36 5.55
CA VAL A 72 1.39 13.30 4.19
C VAL A 72 2.07 11.95 3.94
N LEU A 73 2.91 11.49 4.87
CA LEU A 73 3.56 10.17 4.80
C LEU A 73 2.54 9.03 4.80
N PHE A 74 1.50 9.12 5.63
CA PHE A 74 0.42 8.14 5.67
C PHE A 74 -0.34 8.11 4.33
N ALA A 75 -0.71 9.27 3.78
CA ALA A 75 -1.39 9.37 2.49
C ALA A 75 -0.52 8.82 1.35
N ILE A 76 0.78 9.14 1.31
CA ILE A 76 1.72 8.63 0.31
C ILE A 76 1.91 7.12 0.47
N GLY A 77 2.09 6.61 1.69
CA GLY A 77 2.19 5.18 1.97
C GLY A 77 0.95 4.41 1.56
N PHE A 78 -0.23 4.96 1.86
CA PHE A 78 -1.52 4.40 1.43
C PHE A 78 -1.71 4.47 -0.09
N LEU A 79 -1.27 5.55 -0.74
CA LEU A 79 -1.25 5.65 -2.21
C LEU A 79 -0.30 4.62 -2.82
N LEU A 80 0.93 4.44 -2.32
CA LEU A 80 1.86 3.45 -2.86
C LEU A 80 1.41 2.00 -2.64
N ALA A 81 0.87 1.69 -1.46
CA ALA A 81 0.33 0.36 -1.15
C ALA A 81 -1.01 0.11 -1.88
N GLY A 82 -1.83 1.15 -2.01
CA GLY A 82 -3.21 1.11 -2.45
C GLY A 82 -3.44 1.46 -3.92
N HIS A 83 -2.49 2.05 -4.67
CA HIS A 83 -2.75 2.53 -6.05
C HIS A 83 -3.23 1.41 -6.98
N HIS A 84 -2.80 0.16 -6.73
CA HIS A 84 -3.30 -1.00 -7.47
C HIS A 84 -4.65 -1.53 -6.96
N ALA A 85 -4.93 -1.44 -5.65
CA ALA A 85 -6.22 -1.84 -5.07
C ALA A 85 -7.34 -0.82 -5.38
N VAL A 86 -7.00 0.47 -5.41
CA VAL A 86 -7.89 1.57 -5.79
C VAL A 86 -8.19 1.51 -7.29
N ARG A 87 -7.20 1.24 -8.15
CA ARG A 87 -7.46 1.08 -9.61
C ARG A 87 -8.24 -0.19 -9.95
N SER A 88 -8.00 -1.33 -9.27
CA SER A 88 -8.79 -2.54 -9.53
C SER A 88 -10.20 -2.42 -8.96
N GLY A 89 -10.35 -1.86 -7.75
CA GLY A 89 -11.63 -1.57 -7.12
C GLY A 89 -12.46 -0.57 -7.91
N HIS A 90 -11.84 0.49 -8.45
CA HIS A 90 -12.54 1.48 -9.27
C HIS A 90 -12.99 0.91 -10.62
N ARG A 91 -12.20 0.05 -11.27
CA ARG A 91 -12.64 -0.67 -12.48
C ARG A 91 -13.78 -1.63 -12.18
N TRP A 92 -13.65 -2.43 -11.11
CA TRP A 92 -14.68 -3.37 -10.68
C TRP A 92 -16.00 -2.68 -10.29
N PHE A 93 -15.92 -1.54 -9.59
CA PHE A 93 -17.07 -0.74 -9.21
C PHE A 93 -17.73 -0.07 -10.43
N ARG A 94 -16.93 0.46 -11.35
CA ARG A 94 -17.44 1.03 -12.61
C ARG A 94 -18.09 -0.02 -13.50
N ASP A 95 -17.54 -1.24 -13.55
CA ASP A 95 -18.13 -2.36 -14.29
C ASP A 95 -19.44 -2.85 -13.65
N ARG A 96 -19.53 -2.89 -12.32
CA ARG A 96 -20.80 -3.15 -11.61
C ARG A 96 -21.84 -2.07 -11.89
N LEU A 97 -21.45 -0.80 -11.93
CA LEU A 97 -22.33 0.32 -12.27
C LEU A 97 -22.81 0.29 -13.72
N ARG A 98 -21.94 -0.15 -14.65
CA ARG A 98 -22.29 -0.31 -16.06
C ARG A 98 -23.30 -1.43 -16.29
N ARG A 99 -23.11 -2.59 -15.63
CA ARG A 99 -24.07 -3.71 -15.73
C ARG A 99 -25.45 -3.40 -15.13
N LYS A 100 -25.56 -2.39 -14.28
CA LYS A 100 -26.86 -1.90 -13.77
C LYS A 100 -27.60 -0.98 -14.76
N ARG A 101 -26.94 -0.53 -15.84
CA ARG A 101 -27.49 0.43 -16.82
C ARG A 101 -27.80 -0.16 -18.19
N GLU A 102 -27.45 -1.42 -18.44
CA GLU A 102 -28.03 -2.16 -19.56
C GLU A 102 -29.25 -2.93 -19.03
N PRO A 103 -30.49 -2.46 -19.25
CA PRO A 103 -31.60 -3.39 -19.32
C PRO A 103 -31.28 -4.34 -20.48
N SER A 104 -30.96 -5.59 -20.15
CA SER A 104 -30.98 -6.68 -21.12
C SER A 104 -32.36 -6.74 -21.81
N PRO A 105 -32.38 -7.18 -23.07
CA PRO A 105 -33.34 -6.82 -24.13
C PRO A 105 -34.82 -7.08 -23.84
#